data_AF-A0A1V5NJU9-F1
#
_entry.id   AF-A0A1V5NJU9-F1
#
_cell.length_a   1.000
_cell.length_b   1.000
_cell.length_c   1.000
_cell.angle_alpha   90.00
_cell.angle_beta   90.00
_cell.angle_gamma   90.00
#
_symmetry.space_group_name_H-M   'P 1'
#
loop_
_entity.id
_entity.type
_entity.pdbx_description
1 polymer ?
#
loop_
_entity_poly.entity_id
_entity_poly.type
_entity_poly.pdbx_seq_one_letter_code
_entity_poly.pdbx_strand_id
1 'polypeptide(L)'
;MNMYRQGGIVLYHLDLYRIGCFEEVIDLGLFEILDAGHPCVIEWPERVPALYDLSYLEVCLEPGDGFDSRLIRWNRHEGSRQA
;
A
#
# COMPACT_ATOMS: atom_id res chain seq x y z
N MET A 1 4.89 2.89 -9.74
CA MET A 1 5.63 3.06 -8.48
C MET A 1 6.40 4.37 -8.51
N ASN A 2 6.32 5.15 -7.44
CA ASN A 2 7.09 6.38 -7.24
C ASN A 2 7.86 6.30 -5.92
N MET A 3 9.03 6.96 -5.86
CA MET A 3 9.88 7.02 -4.67
C MET A 3 10.13 8.48 -4.30
N TYR A 4 9.85 8.83 -3.05
CA TYR A 4 10.03 10.18 -2.51
C TYR A 4 11.11 10.16 -1.43
N ARG A 5 11.98 11.18 -1.42
CA ARG A 5 13.09 11.30 -0.47
C ARG A 5 13.06 12.67 0.18
N GLN A 6 12.87 12.71 1.49
CA GLN A 6 12.87 13.97 2.25
C GLN A 6 13.31 13.73 3.69
N GLY A 7 14.24 14.54 4.20
CA GLY A 7 14.65 14.49 5.61
C GLY A 7 15.21 13.14 6.07
N GLY A 8 15.85 12.38 5.18
CA GLY A 8 16.36 11.04 5.47
C GLY A 8 15.31 9.92 5.43
N ILE A 9 14.04 10.26 5.20
CA ILE A 9 12.95 9.29 5.02
C ILE A 9 12.80 9.00 3.53
N VAL A 10 12.65 7.72 3.21
CA VAL A 10 12.25 7.24 1.89
C VAL A 10 10.81 6.73 2.00
N LEU A 11 9.92 7.24 1.14
CA LEU A 11 8.54 6.80 1.03
C LEU A 11 8.32 6.19 -0.36
N TYR A 12 7.77 4.98 -0.39
CA TYR A 12 7.33 4.35 -1.63
C TYR A 12 5.84 4.52 -1.80
N HIS A 13 5.43 4.92 -3.00
CA HIS A 13 4.02 5.01 -3.40
C HIS A 13 3.76 4.06 -4.54
N LEU A 14 2.83 3.15 -4.33
CA LEU A 14 2.46 2.11 -5.27
C LEU A 14 0.99 2.27 -5.64
N ASP A 15 0.73 2.34 -6.95
CA ASP A 15 -0.60 2.26 -7.52
C ASP A 15 -0.67 0.94 -8.28
N LEU A 16 -1.34 -0.06 -7.67
CA LEU A 16 -1.39 -1.42 -8.21
C LEU A 16 -2.46 -1.57 -9.29
N TYR A 17 -3.39 -0.60 -9.44
CA TYR A 17 -4.47 -0.68 -10.44
C TYR A 17 -3.94 -0.89 -11.86
N ARG A 18 -2.77 -0.29 -12.16
CA ARG A 18 -2.14 -0.33 -13.48
C ARG A 18 -1.38 -1.61 -13.78
N ILE A 19 -1.18 -2.47 -12.79
CA ILE A 19 -0.41 -3.70 -12.96
C ILE A 19 -1.30 -4.74 -13.65
N GLY A 20 -0.86 -5.22 -14.82
CA GLY A 20 -1.62 -6.13 -15.69
C GLY A 20 -1.68 -7.56 -15.17
N CYS A 21 -0.62 -8.05 -14.53
CA CYS A 21 -0.55 -9.38 -13.92
C CYS A 21 0.36 -9.41 -12.68
N PHE A 22 0.24 -10.46 -11.87
CA PHE A 22 1.00 -10.60 -10.62
C PHE A 22 2.51 -10.71 -10.86
N GLU A 23 2.95 -11.24 -12.00
CA GLU A 23 4.36 -11.32 -12.37
C GLU A 23 5.02 -9.94 -12.48
N GLU A 24 4.30 -8.93 -12.98
CA GLU A 24 4.80 -7.55 -13.01
C GLU A 24 5.04 -6.99 -11.59
N VAL A 25 4.25 -7.44 -10.60
CA VAL A 25 4.45 -7.05 -9.19
C VAL A 25 5.76 -7.60 -8.64
N ILE A 26 6.09 -8.85 -9.00
CA ILE A 26 7.35 -9.49 -8.64
C ILE A 26 8.51 -8.77 -9.34
N ASP A 27 8.39 -8.53 -10.64
CA ASP A 27 9.43 -7.85 -11.43
C ASP A 27 9.67 -6.40 -10.97
N LEU A 28 8.66 -5.74 -10.40
CA LEU A 28 8.78 -4.41 -9.80
C LEU A 28 9.61 -4.38 -8.50
N GLY A 29 9.93 -5.53 -7.92
CA GLY A 29 10.68 -5.65 -6.68
C GLY A 29 9.88 -5.24 -5.44
N LEU A 30 8.56 -5.51 -5.44
CA LEU A 30 7.66 -5.10 -4.36
C LEU A 30 8.11 -5.67 -3.00
N PHE A 31 8.46 -6.95 -2.96
CA PHE A 31 8.82 -7.61 -1.71
C PHE A 31 10.13 -7.07 -1.15
N GLU A 32 11.11 -6.76 -2.00
CA GLU A 32 12.36 -6.11 -1.59
C GLU A 32 12.13 -4.72 -1.02
N ILE A 33 11.17 -3.97 -1.56
CA ILE A 33 10.79 -2.65 -1.04
C ILE A 33 10.15 -2.77 0.34
N LEU A 34 9.26 -3.74 0.52
CA LEU A 34 8.60 -4.00 1.80
C LEU A 34 9.62 -4.45 2.86
N ASP A 35 10.56 -5.34 2.48
CA ASP A 35 11.62 -5.84 3.34
C ASP A 35 12.66 -4.77 3.71
N ALA A 36 12.85 -3.75 2.86
CA ALA A 36 13.72 -2.62 3.17
C ALA A 36 13.24 -1.79 4.37
N GLY A 37 12.01 -2.01 4.85
CA GLY A 37 11.47 -1.38 6.06
C GLY A 37 11.14 0.11 5.90
N HIS A 38 11.04 0.58 4.65
CA HIS A 38 10.62 1.94 4.35
C HIS A 38 9.09 2.04 4.36
N PRO A 39 8.52 3.19 4.81
CA PRO A 39 7.10 3.44 4.68
C PRO A 39 6.61 3.26 3.23
N CYS A 40 5.50 2.54 3.08
CA CYS A 40 4.85 2.29 1.80
C CYS A 40 3.39 2.78 1.86
N VAL A 41 2.96 3.50 0.83
CA VAL A 41 1.56 3.84 0.57
C VAL A 41 1.14 3.06 -0.65
N ILE A 42 0.14 2.20 -0.50
CA ILE A 42 -0.30 1.27 -1.54
C ILE A 42 -1.77 1.54 -1.85
N GLU A 43 -2.05 1.90 -3.09
CA GLU A 43 -3.39 1.99 -3.65
C GLU A 43 -3.76 0.68 -4.35
N TRP A 44 -5.02 0.28 -4.21
CA TRP A 44 -5.57 -0.97 -4.74
C TRP A 44 -4.83 -2.24 -4.25
N PRO A 45 -4.60 -2.39 -2.92
CA PRO A 45 -3.85 -3.52 -2.34
C PRO A 45 -4.47 -4.88 -2.66
N GLU A 46 -5.77 -4.97 -2.95
CA GLU A 46 -6.49 -6.20 -3.26
C GLU A 46 -5.96 -6.95 -4.50
N ARG A 47 -5.18 -6.27 -5.34
CA ARG A 47 -4.53 -6.88 -6.51
C ARG A 47 -3.37 -7.79 -6.12
N VAL A 48 -2.88 -7.69 -4.89
CA VAL A 48 -1.76 -8.48 -4.34
C VAL A 48 -2.18 -9.04 -2.99
N PRO A 49 -2.88 -10.19 -2.95
CA PRO A 49 -3.41 -10.74 -1.71
C PRO A 49 -2.37 -10.99 -0.60
N ALA A 50 -1.12 -11.26 -0.98
CA ALA A 50 -0.01 -11.46 -0.03
C ALA A 50 0.28 -10.23 0.85
N LEU A 51 -0.16 -9.03 0.46
CA LEU A 51 -0.02 -7.83 1.30
C LEU A 51 -0.83 -7.92 2.60
N TYR A 52 -1.92 -8.68 2.60
CA TYR A 52 -2.79 -8.81 3.76
C TYR A 52 -2.18 -9.66 4.89
N ASP A 53 -1.09 -10.38 4.61
CA ASP A 53 -0.34 -11.15 5.64
C ASP A 53 0.56 -10.25 6.49
N LEU A 54 0.84 -9.02 6.04
CA LEU A 54 1.66 -8.03 6.75
C LEU A 54 0.84 -7.23 7.77
N SER A 55 1.51 -6.58 8.73
CA SER A 55 0.85 -5.54 9.53
C SER A 55 0.73 -4.26 8.69
N TYR A 56 -0.46 -3.70 8.57
CA TYR A 56 -0.71 -2.48 7.81
C TYR A 56 -1.76 -1.58 8.47
N LEU A 57 -1.74 -0.30 8.08
CA LEU A 57 -2.84 0.63 8.36
C LEU A 57 -3.71 0.72 7.12
N GLU A 58 -4.92 0.20 7.20
CA GLU A 58 -5.93 0.38 6.17
C GLU A 58 -6.47 1.81 6.25
N VAL A 59 -6.57 2.47 5.10
CA VAL A 59 -7.19 3.79 4.97
C VAL A 59 -8.21 3.72 3.84
N CYS A 60 -9.48 3.89 4.18
CA CYS A 60 -10.59 3.88 3.23
C CYS A 60 -11.13 5.30 3.06
N LEU A 61 -11.30 5.73 1.81
CA LEU A 61 -11.93 6.99 1.45
C LEU A 61 -13.29 6.71 0.82
N GLU A 62 -14.35 7.24 1.41
CA GLU A 62 -15.72 7.11 0.93
C GLU A 62 -16.27 8.50 0.53
N PRO A 63 -17.22 8.59 -0.42
CA PRO A 63 -17.95 9.82 -0.66
C PRO A 63 -18.65 10.32 0.62
N GLY A 64 -18.54 11.61 0.91
CA GLY A 64 -19.27 12.26 1.99
C GLY A 64 -20.55 12.97 1.51
N ASP A 65 -21.16 13.76 2.39
CA ASP A 65 -22.46 14.40 2.12
C ASP A 65 -22.40 15.53 1.08
N GLY A 66 -21.21 16.11 0.85
CA GLY A 66 -20.97 17.14 -0.16
C GLY A 66 -20.25 16.61 -1.40
N PHE A 67 -20.38 17.32 -2.53
CA PHE A 67 -19.80 16.94 -3.83
C PHE A 67 -18.29 16.62 -3.77
N ASP A 68 -17.53 17.40 -3.01
CA ASP A 68 -16.09 17.21 -2.82
C ASP A 68 -15.73 16.75 -1.39
N SER A 69 -16.74 16.29 -0.63
CA SER A 69 -16.53 15.78 0.72
C SER A 69 -16.10 14.32 0.68
N ARG A 70 -15.20 13.91 1.57
CA ARG A 70 -14.81 12.51 1.77
C ARG A 70 -14.88 12.15 3.25
N LEU A 71 -15.32 10.93 3.52
CA LEU A 71 -15.19 10.30 4.82
C LEU A 71 -13.95 9.42 4.78
N ILE A 72 -13.04 9.64 5.72
CA ILE A 72 -11.83 8.82 5.87
C ILE A 72 -12.07 7.91 7.07
N ARG A 73 -12.01 6.60 6.83
CA ARG A 73 -11.96 5.60 7.89
C ARG A 73 -10.58 4.96 7.86
N TRP A 74 -10.07 4.58 9.02
CA TRP A 74 -8.84 3.81 9.10
C TRP A 74 -8.96 2.72 10.13
N ASN A 75 -8.27 1.61 9.86
CA ASN A 75 -8.17 0.51 10.79
C ASN A 75 -6.76 -0.08 10.77
N ARG A 76 -6.26 -0.48 11.94
CA ARG A 76 -4.97 -1.16 12.05
C ARG A 76 -5.21 -2.66 11.94
N HIS A 77 -4.47 -3.30 11.05
CA HIS A 77 -4.45 -4.75 10.90
C HIS A 77 -3.08 -5.26 11.33
N GLU A 78 -3.08 -6.29 12.16
CA GLU A 78 -1.87 -6.99 12.56
C GLU A 78 -1.66 -8.17 11.62
N GLY A 79 -0.46 -8.27 11.05
CA GLY A 79 -0.10 -9.37 10.17
C GLY A 79 -0.10 -10.69 10.91
N SER A 80 -0.59 -11.73 10.23
CA SER A 80 -0.39 -13.11 10.67
C SER A 80 1.06 -13.49 10.44
N ARG A 81 1.94 -13.22 11.43
CA ARG A 81 3.30 -13.79 11.47
C ARG A 81 3.20 -15.31 11.27
N GLN A 82 3.53 -15.82 10.09
CA GLN A 82 4.06 -17.17 9.98
C GLN A 82 5.53 -17.09 10.39
N ALA A 83 5.79 -17.57 11.61
CA ALA A 83 7.13 -17.86 12.10
C ALA A 83 7.73 -19.06 11.35
#